data_AF-A0ABD7QPX7-F1
#
_entry.id   AF-A0ABD7QPX7-F1
#
_cell.length_a   1.000
_cell.length_b   1.000
_cell.length_c   1.000
_cell.angle_alpha   90.00
_cell.angle_beta   90.00
_cell.angle_gamma   90.00
#
_symmetry.space_group_name_H-M   'P 1'
#
loop_
_entity.id
_entity.type
_entity.pdbx_description
1 polymer ?
#
loop_
_entity_poly.entity_id
_entity_poly.type
_entity_poly.pdbx_seq_one_letter_code
_entity_poly.pdbx_strand_id
1 'polypeptide(L)'
;MITPPTIYSPAQLANHIKLVRQKNQWTQSDLARRIGIKQATISNFENHPDKTTLTTLFKILQSLEMTMVVCEKGATSGPEPQDSQRDLEW
;
A
#
# COMPACT_ATOMS: atom_id res chain seq x y z
N MET A 1 -14.57 -7.34 3.51
CA MET A 1 -13.43 -7.15 2.59
C MET A 1 -12.80 -5.80 2.90
N ILE A 2 -11.49 -5.71 3.07
CA ILE A 2 -10.81 -4.42 3.32
C ILE A 2 -10.57 -3.79 1.94
N THR A 3 -11.20 -2.66 1.67
CA THR A 3 -10.98 -1.91 0.42
C THR A 3 -9.59 -1.27 0.48
N PRO A 4 -8.70 -1.49 -0.50
CA PRO A 4 -7.39 -0.86 -0.50
C PRO A 4 -7.54 0.67 -0.62
N PRO A 5 -6.70 1.45 0.08
CA PRO A 5 -6.79 2.90 0.03
C PRO A 5 -6.42 3.42 -1.35
N THR A 6 -7.17 4.40 -1.86
CA THR A 6 -6.72 5.17 -3.02
C THR A 6 -5.76 6.26 -2.58
N ILE A 7 -4.56 6.26 -3.16
CA ILE A 7 -3.45 7.13 -2.76
C ILE A 7 -3.05 8.01 -3.95
N TYR A 8 -2.98 9.33 -3.73
CA TYR A 8 -2.76 10.34 -4.76
C TYR A 8 -1.51 11.21 -4.51
N SER A 9 -0.79 11.01 -3.40
CA SER A 9 0.43 11.76 -3.10
C SER A 9 1.45 10.96 -2.28
N PRO A 10 2.75 11.33 -2.33
CA PRO A 10 3.78 10.72 -1.49
C PRO A 10 3.45 10.80 0.01
N ALA A 11 2.90 11.93 0.47
CA ALA A 11 2.50 12.12 1.85
C ALA A 11 1.38 11.15 2.29
N GLN A 12 0.36 10.95 1.44
CA GLN A 12 -0.69 9.97 1.72
C GLN A 12 -0.13 8.55 1.80
N LEU A 13 0.79 8.19 0.90
CA LEU A 13 1.46 6.90 0.89
C LEU A 13 2.27 6.66 2.17
N ALA A 14 3.11 7.63 2.53
CA ALA A 14 3.94 7.57 3.73
C ALA A 14 3.12 7.46 5.01
N ASN A 15 2.05 8.26 5.13
CA ASN A 15 1.14 8.19 6.27
C ASN A 15 0.44 6.83 6.37
N HIS A 16 -0.03 6.27 5.25
CA HIS A 16 -0.66 4.96 5.25
C HIS A 16 0.31 3.86 5.69
N ILE A 17 1.52 3.84 5.12
CA ILE A 17 2.56 2.86 5.45
C ILE A 17 3.01 3.00 6.91
N LYS A 18 3.15 4.23 7.42
CA LYS A 18 3.45 4.51 8.83
C LYS A 18 2.38 3.95 9.77
N LEU A 19 1.10 4.13 9.42
CA LEU A 19 -0.02 3.59 10.19
C LEU A 19 0.02 2.05 10.25
N VAL A 20 0.29 1.39 9.13
CA VAL A 20 0.44 -0.08 9.10
C VAL A 20 1.61 -0.52 9.98
N ARG A 21 2.77 0.13 9.88
CA ARG A 21 3.91 -0.16 10.77
C ARG A 21 3.53 -0.03 12.25
N GLN A 22 2.84 1.05 12.62
CA GLN A 22 2.43 1.28 14.01
C GLN A 22 1.39 0.26 14.49
N LYS A 23 0.46 -0.17 13.63
CA LYS A 23 -0.50 -1.25 13.93
C LYS A 23 0.20 -2.58 14.19
N ASN A 24 1.29 -2.86 13.48
CA ASN A 24 2.14 -4.02 13.71
C ASN A 24 3.07 -3.88 14.93
N GLN A 25 3.00 -2.75 15.66
CA GLN A 25 3.85 -2.43 16.81
C GLN A 25 5.36 -2.42 16.48
N TRP A 26 5.71 -2.16 15.23
CA TRP A 26 7.10 -2.11 14.82
C TRP A 26 7.67 -0.70 14.92
N THR A 27 8.91 -0.59 15.38
CA THR A 27 9.67 0.65 15.32
C THR A 27 10.21 0.87 13.90
N GLN A 28 10.66 2.09 13.62
CA GLN A 28 11.37 2.38 12.37
C GLN A 28 12.67 1.55 12.25
N SER A 29 13.32 1.26 13.38
CA SER A 29 14.53 0.42 13.44
C SER A 29 14.24 -1.04 13.11
N ASP A 30 13.08 -1.56 13.50
CA ASP A 30 12.69 -2.95 13.21
C ASP A 30 12.51 -3.16 11.71
N LEU A 31 11.82 -2.22 11.04
CA LEU A 31 11.72 -2.25 9.58
C LEU A 31 13.08 -2.12 8.91
N ALA A 32 13.88 -1.13 9.33
CA ALA A 32 15.17 -0.87 8.73
C ALA A 32 16.11 -2.09 8.78
N ARG A 33 16.10 -2.83 9.90
CA ARG A 33 16.90 -4.04 10.10
C ARG A 33 16.50 -5.18 9.16
N ARG A 34 15.20 -5.38 8.92
CA ARG A 34 14.68 -6.46 8.06
C ARG A 34 15.14 -6.36 6.61
N ILE A 35 15.38 -5.14 6.13
CA ILE A 35 15.75 -4.85 4.72
C ILE A 35 17.15 -4.24 4.57
N GLY A 36 17.94 -4.24 5.64
CA GLY A 36 19.34 -3.79 5.61
C GLY A 36 19.53 -2.32 5.23
N ILE A 37 18.65 -1.42 5.71
CA ILE A 37 18.79 0.03 5.51
C ILE A 37 18.93 0.77 6.85
N LYS A 38 19.23 2.06 6.80
CA LYS A 38 19.34 2.90 8.01
C LYS A 38 17.94 3.26 8.53
N GLN A 39 17.75 3.31 9.85
CA GLN A 39 16.50 3.81 10.45
C GLN A 39 16.19 5.24 9.99
N ALA A 40 17.22 6.08 9.81
CA ALA A 40 17.07 7.43 9.26
C ALA A 40 16.41 7.44 7.88
N THR A 41 16.60 6.40 7.06
CA THR A 41 15.93 6.25 5.76
C THR A 41 14.43 6.03 5.93
N ILE A 42 14.01 5.20 6.90
CA ILE A 42 12.58 5.03 7.23
C ILE A 42 12.00 6.33 7.78
N SER A 43 12.71 7.01 8.68
CA SER A 43 12.27 8.30 9.24
C SER A 43 12.10 9.37 8.15
N ASN A 44 13.06 9.45 7.22
CA ASN A 44 12.98 10.40 6.11
C ASN A 44 11.81 10.07 5.18
N PHE A 45 11.56 8.79 4.89
CA PHE A 45 10.37 8.39 4.15
C PHE A 45 9.08 8.81 4.86
N GLU A 46 8.97 8.58 6.17
CA GLU A 46 7.75 8.89 6.92
C GLU A 46 7.47 10.39 7.09
N ASN A 47 8.51 11.24 7.11
CA ASN A 47 8.37 12.68 7.38
C ASN A 47 8.55 13.55 6.11
N HIS A 48 9.36 13.10 5.15
CA HIS A 48 9.75 13.84 3.94
C HIS A 48 9.77 12.92 2.69
N PRO A 49 8.62 12.36 2.29
CA PRO A 49 8.56 11.31 1.29
C PRO A 49 8.90 11.76 -0.14
N ASP A 50 8.89 13.07 -0.44
CA ASP A 50 8.98 13.62 -1.80
C ASP A 50 10.22 13.20 -2.59
N LYS A 51 11.32 12.89 -1.88
CA LYS A 51 12.60 12.47 -2.48
C LYS A 51 12.90 10.98 -2.30
N THR A 52 11.95 10.20 -1.80
CA THR A 52 12.15 8.76 -1.60
C THR A 52 12.23 8.06 -2.96
N THR A 53 13.28 7.28 -3.17
CA THR A 53 13.41 6.48 -4.39
C THR A 53 12.40 5.34 -4.40
N LEU A 54 11.92 4.95 -5.58
CA LEU A 54 11.06 3.77 -5.72
C LEU A 54 11.71 2.50 -5.15
N THR A 55 13.02 2.34 -5.31
CA THR A 55 13.77 1.24 -4.69
C THR A 55 13.60 1.19 -3.18
N THR A 56 13.66 2.35 -2.52
CA THR A 56 13.47 2.44 -1.06
C THR A 56 12.03 2.13 -0.69
N LEU A 57 11.06 2.68 -1.42
CA LEU A 57 9.64 2.40 -1.24
C LEU A 57 9.35 0.89 -1.33
N PHE A 58 9.82 0.21 -2.37
CA PHE A 58 9.59 -1.24 -2.53
C PHE A 58 10.29 -2.09 -1.47
N LYS A 59 11.43 -1.66 -0.94
CA LYS A 59 12.03 -2.31 0.23
C LYS A 59 11.13 -2.15 1.47
N ILE A 60 10.57 -0.96 1.69
CA ILE A 60 9.66 -0.71 2.83
C ILE A 60 8.37 -1.53 2.70
N LEU A 61 7.80 -1.61 1.49
CA LEU A 61 6.64 -2.47 1.24
C LEU A 61 6.94 -3.93 1.54
N GLN A 62 8.08 -4.45 1.08
CA GLN A 62 8.51 -5.82 1.36
C GLN A 62 8.72 -6.07 2.87
N SER A 63 9.29 -5.12 3.61
CA SER A 63 9.49 -5.31 5.06
C SER A 63 8.19 -5.35 5.85
N LEU A 64 7.11 -4.79 5.29
CA LEU A 64 5.75 -4.79 5.82
C LEU A 64 4.83 -5.86 5.21
N GLU A 65 5.33 -6.72 4.33
CA GLU A 65 4.54 -7.70 3.59
C GLU A 65 3.34 -7.05 2.85
N MET A 66 3.55 -5.83 2.35
CA MET A 66 2.54 -5.05 1.64
C MET A 66 2.74 -5.13 0.12
N THR A 67 1.62 -5.16 -0.60
CA THR A 67 1.60 -5.04 -2.07
C THR A 67 0.98 -3.72 -2.49
N MET A 68 1.42 -3.20 -3.64
CA MET A 68 0.84 -2.02 -4.29
C MET A 68 0.27 -2.44 -5.64
N VAL A 69 -0.90 -1.92 -5.97
CA VAL A 69 -1.52 -2.04 -7.31
C VAL A 69 -1.68 -0.67 -7.93
N VAL A 70 -1.50 -0.59 -9.25
CA VAL A 70 -1.76 0.61 -10.05
C VAL A 70 -2.98 0.32 -10.91
N CYS A 71 -3.98 1.19 -10.85
CA CYS A 71 -5.25 1.02 -11.55
C CYS A 71 -5.54 2.26 -12.40
N GLU A 72 -6.12 2.07 -13.58
CA GLU A 72 -6.67 3.17 -14.36
C GLU A 72 -7.90 3.77 -13.66
N LYS A 73 -8.04 5.10 -13.77
CA LYS A 73 -9.19 5.81 -13.19
C LYS A 73 -10.45 5.44 -13.98
N GLY A 74 -11.24 4.51 -13.42
CA GLY A 74 -12.47 3.99 -14.03
C GLY A 74 -12.49 2.47 -14.23
N ALA A 75 -11.35 1.77 -14.05
CA ALA A 75 -11.27 0.31 -14.20
C ALA A 75 -11.84 -0.49 -13.02
N THR A 76 -12.46 0.16 -12.03
CA THR A 76 -13.29 -0.51 -11.01
C THR A 76 -14.71 -0.70 -11.51
N SER A 77 -14.87 -1.27 -12.71
CA SER A 77 -16.00 -2.15 -13.00
C SER A 77 -15.49 -3.55 -12.66
N GLY A 78 -15.81 -4.05 -11.47
CA GLY A 78 -15.63 -5.47 -11.20
C GLY A 78 -16.38 -6.30 -12.26
N PRO A 79 -16.08 -7.60 -12.41
CA PRO A 79 -16.94 -8.45 -13.22
C PRO A 79 -18.34 -8.34 -12.61
N GLU A 80 -19.28 -7.73 -13.35
CA GLU A 80 -20.68 -7.85 -13.01
C GLU A 80 -20.94 -9.35 -12.83
N PRO A 81 -21.59 -9.79 -11.74
CA PRO A 81 -22.09 -11.15 -11.71
C PRO A 81 -23.00 -11.28 -12.93
N GLN A 82 -22.55 -12.02 -13.94
CA GLN A 82 -23.45 -12.55 -14.95
C GLN A 82 -24.50 -13.30 -14.15
N ASP A 83 -25.68 -12.69 -14.06
CA ASP A 83 -26.90 -13.30 -13.59
C ASP A 83 -27.20 -14.45 -14.55
N SER A 84 -26.49 -15.55 -14.32
CA SER A 84 -26.79 -16.83 -14.90
C SER A 84 -27.83 -17.42 -13.97
N GLN A 85 -29.11 -17.14 -14.29
CA GLN A 85 -30.26 -18.02 -14.16
C GLN A 85 -31.43 -17.47 -13.33
N ARG A 86 -32.42 -16.89 -14.04
CA ARG A 86 -33.89 -17.20 -14.08
C ARG A 86 -34.59 -15.98 -14.73
N ASP A 87 -35.41 -16.10 -15.77
CA ASP A 87 -36.63 -16.90 -15.83
C ASP A 87 -36.96 -17.38 -17.25
N LEU A 88 -37.24 -18.69 -17.32
CA LEU A 88 -38.15 -19.30 -18.28
C LEU A 88 -39.57 -18.82 -17.95
N GLU A 89 -40.04 -17.74 -18.57
CA GLU A 89 -41.48 -17.44 -18.65
C GLU A 89 -41.83 -16.79 -19.98
N TRP A 90 -41.96 -17.61 -21.03
CA TRP A 90 -43.01 -17.54 -22.06
C TRP A 90 -42.97 -18.80 -22.95
#